data_AF-A0A955X3K4-F1
#
_entry.id   AF-A0A955X3K4-F1
#
_cell.length_a   1.000
_cell.length_b   1.000
_cell.length_c   1.000
_cell.angle_alpha   90.00
_cell.angle_beta   90.00
_cell.angle_gamma   90.00
#
_symmetry.space_group_name_H-M   'P 1'
#
loop_
_entity.id
_entity.type
_entity.pdbx_description
1 polymer ?
#
loop_
_entity_poly.entity_id
_entity_poly.type
_entity_poly.pdbx_seq_one_letter_code
_entity_poly.pdbx_strand_id
1 'polypeptide(L)'
;MKLTCEDCGADIPAENINISRAVAKCAHCGAISGFADRVSNARAAVERLQVALPPGIEVIDLGGELTLLRRWFSWKYAFLAVFCLFWNGFLVVWYTLALSAEETPVLMLVFPILHVAAGVGLSYYTLAGFLNQTEFRVGQGRLRLRHGPIPWPGARDMDAGKLKQLYCTEEVSRSRNGTTITYMLRANLRDGDSIKLARLDTRDQALFIEQRIEATLGIKDVPVAGEVPR
;
A
#
# COMPACT_ATOMS: atom_id res chain seq x y z
N MET A 1 -29.50 11.91 13.28
CA MET A 1 -29.29 10.68 14.07
C MET A 1 -30.34 10.68 15.17
N LYS A 2 -31.13 9.60 15.34
CA LYS A 2 -32.05 9.47 16.47
C LYS A 2 -31.32 8.74 17.59
N LEU A 3 -31.45 9.23 18.83
CA LEU A 3 -30.90 8.57 20.02
C LEU A 3 -31.99 7.69 20.62
N THR A 4 -31.73 6.40 20.74
CA THR A 4 -32.61 5.41 21.39
C THR A 4 -32.07 5.08 22.77
N CYS A 5 -32.94 4.92 23.75
CA CYS A 5 -32.58 4.49 25.09
C CYS A 5 -32.17 3.00 25.09
N GLU A 6 -31.08 2.65 25.76
CA GLU A 6 -30.58 1.27 25.80
C GLU A 6 -31.36 0.38 26.77
N ASP A 7 -31.98 0.98 27.78
CA ASP A 7 -32.72 0.24 28.81
C ASP A 7 -34.16 -0.09 28.37
N CYS A 8 -34.80 0.79 27.60
CA CYS A 8 -36.22 0.63 27.22
C CYS A 8 -36.51 0.73 25.72
N GLY A 9 -35.50 1.01 24.89
CA GLY A 9 -35.66 1.12 23.44
C GLY A 9 -36.41 2.36 22.94
N ALA A 10 -36.93 3.21 23.83
CA ALA A 10 -37.68 4.40 23.45
C ALA A 10 -36.79 5.47 22.79
N ASP A 11 -37.35 6.20 21.82
CA ASP A 11 -36.72 7.36 21.21
C ASP A 11 -36.56 8.48 22.26
N ILE A 12 -35.36 9.05 22.36
CA ILE A 12 -35.06 10.18 23.25
C ILE A 12 -35.28 11.49 22.46
N PRO A 13 -36.23 12.35 22.89
CA PRO A 13 -36.48 13.61 22.20
C PRO A 13 -35.33 14.61 22.43
N ALA A 14 -35.13 15.51 21.47
CA ALA A 14 -33.98 16.43 21.44
C ALA A 14 -33.85 17.33 22.68
N GLU A 15 -34.98 17.70 23.29
CA GLU A 15 -35.06 18.49 24.52
C GLU A 15 -34.43 17.79 25.74
N ASN A 16 -34.36 16.46 25.74
CA ASN A 16 -33.78 15.67 26.81
C ASN A 16 -32.32 15.28 26.54
N ILE A 17 -31.68 15.94 25.57
CA ILE A 17 -30.28 15.73 25.19
C ILE A 17 -29.48 16.97 25.58
N ASN A 18 -28.54 16.81 26.51
CA ASN A 18 -27.58 17.86 26.84
C ASN A 18 -26.29 17.63 26.05
N ILE A 19 -26.18 18.30 24.91
CA ILE A 19 -25.04 18.18 23.98
C ILE A 19 -23.73 18.62 24.66
N SER A 20 -23.77 19.68 25.47
CA SER A 20 -22.59 20.25 26.14
C SER A 20 -21.96 19.28 27.15
N ARG A 21 -22.75 18.40 27.74
CA ARG A 21 -22.30 17.37 28.68
C ARG A 21 -22.28 15.96 28.09
N ALA A 22 -22.69 15.81 26.82
CA ALA A 22 -22.84 14.55 26.12
C ALA A 22 -23.63 13.48 26.91
N VAL A 23 -24.74 13.89 27.54
CA VAL A 23 -25.66 13.02 28.30
C VAL A 23 -27.09 13.20 27.81
N ALA A 24 -27.84 12.10 27.78
CA ALA A 24 -29.25 12.08 27.42
C ALA A 24 -30.06 11.44 28.53
N LYS A 25 -31.26 11.97 28.80
CA LYS A 25 -32.22 11.38 29.74
C LYS A 25 -33.40 10.80 28.98
N CYS A 26 -33.77 9.55 29.25
CA CYS A 26 -34.97 8.96 28.66
C CYS A 26 -36.23 9.52 29.34
N ALA A 27 -37.19 10.01 28.55
CA ALA A 27 -38.49 10.46 29.05
C ALA A 27 -39.38 9.30 29.52
N HIS A 28 -39.16 8.08 29.00
CA HIS A 28 -40.01 6.92 29.27
C HIS A 28 -39.57 6.14 30.52
N CYS A 29 -38.28 5.84 30.68
CA CYS A 29 -37.78 5.05 31.81
C CYS A 29 -36.92 5.87 32.81
N GLY A 30 -36.61 7.12 32.50
CA GLY A 30 -35.80 7.99 33.37
C GLY A 30 -34.31 7.72 33.36
N ALA A 31 -33.83 6.70 32.64
CA ALA A 31 -32.42 6.37 32.52
C ALA A 31 -31.59 7.53 31.95
N ILE A 32 -30.35 7.68 32.44
CA ILE A 32 -29.40 8.68 31.98
C ILE A 32 -28.23 7.96 31.33
N SER A 33 -28.07 8.13 30.02
CA SER A 33 -27.01 7.50 29.24
C SER A 33 -26.03 8.55 28.72
N GLY A 34 -24.73 8.34 28.99
CA GLY A 34 -23.65 9.11 28.38
C GLY A 34 -23.40 8.67 26.95
N PHE A 35 -23.17 9.61 26.05
CA PHE A 35 -22.83 9.35 24.65
C PHE A 35 -21.55 10.09 24.21
N ALA A 36 -20.75 10.57 25.16
CA ALA A 36 -19.47 11.24 24.92
C ALA A 36 -18.56 10.41 24.00
N ASP A 37 -18.43 9.12 24.28
CA ASP A 37 -17.60 8.21 23.50
C ASP A 37 -18.11 8.02 22.07
N ARG A 38 -19.44 8.02 21.88
CA ARG A 38 -20.06 7.92 20.53
C ARG A 38 -19.82 9.17 19.71
N VAL A 39 -19.84 10.34 20.35
CA VAL A 39 -19.53 11.62 19.69
C VAL A 39 -18.04 11.75 19.40
N SER A 40 -17.18 11.33 20.31
CA SER A 40 -15.73 11.29 20.12
C SER A 40 -15.35 10.36 18.96
N ASN A 41 -15.86 9.13 18.96
CA ASN A 41 -15.60 8.16 17.90
C ASN A 41 -16.19 8.59 16.55
N ALA A 42 -17.36 9.25 16.54
CA ALA A 42 -17.94 9.80 15.32
C ALA A 42 -17.13 10.98 14.78
N ARG A 43 -16.61 11.86 15.64
CA ARG A 43 -15.73 12.98 15.23
C ARG A 43 -14.39 12.48 14.73
N ALA A 44 -13.75 11.53 15.41
CA ALA A 44 -12.49 10.91 14.98
C ALA A 44 -12.62 10.16 13.64
N ALA A 45 -13.80 9.61 13.34
CA ALA A 45 -14.08 9.00 12.04
C ALA A 45 -14.29 10.02 10.90
N VAL A 46 -14.72 11.24 11.23
CA VAL A 46 -15.02 12.33 10.25
C VAL A 46 -13.81 13.25 10.03
N GLU A 47 -12.94 13.41 11.03
CA GLU A 47 -11.81 14.33 11.03
C GLU A 47 -10.48 13.61 10.70
N ARG A 48 -10.52 12.65 9.77
CA ARG A 48 -9.28 12.08 9.22
C ARG A 48 -8.68 13.08 8.24
N LEU A 49 -7.52 13.64 8.59
CA LEU A 49 -6.80 14.61 7.75
C LEU A 49 -6.49 13.98 6.38
N GLN A 50 -6.95 14.65 5.32
CA GLN A 50 -6.61 14.26 3.96
C GLN A 50 -5.10 14.41 3.77
N VAL A 51 -4.44 13.34 3.35
CA VAL A 51 -3.00 13.37 3.07
C VAL A 51 -2.77 14.20 1.81
N ALA A 52 -1.82 15.13 1.85
CA ALA A 52 -1.42 15.89 0.66
C ALA A 52 -0.78 14.97 -0.39
N LEU A 53 -0.85 15.34 -1.67
CA LEU A 53 -0.25 14.55 -2.76
C LEU A 53 1.25 14.33 -2.50
N PRO A 54 1.70 13.09 -2.24
CA PRO A 54 3.10 12.83 -1.93
C PRO A 54 3.95 12.75 -3.21
N PRO A 55 5.27 12.99 -3.10
CA PRO A 55 6.17 12.93 -4.25
C PRO A 55 6.19 11.52 -4.87
N GLY A 56 6.33 11.47 -6.20
CA GLY A 56 6.40 10.21 -6.94
C GLY A 56 5.04 9.55 -7.23
N ILE A 57 3.93 10.20 -6.86
CA ILE A 57 2.58 9.84 -7.29
C ILE A 57 2.07 10.89 -8.28
N GLU A 58 1.53 10.43 -9.39
CA GLU A 58 0.78 11.21 -10.35
C GLU A 58 -0.69 10.76 -10.34
N VAL A 59 -1.61 11.73 -10.37
CA VAL A 59 -3.05 11.50 -10.28
C VAL A 59 -3.72 11.98 -11.55
N ILE A 60 -4.43 11.06 -12.22
CA ILE A 60 -5.23 11.35 -13.40
C ILE A 60 -6.67 11.03 -13.05
N ASP A 61 -7.50 12.05 -12.92
CA ASP A 61 -8.92 11.93 -12.55
C ASP A 61 -9.78 12.38 -13.73
N LEU A 62 -10.45 11.43 -14.38
CA LEU A 62 -11.30 11.65 -15.55
C LEU A 62 -12.77 11.34 -15.21
N GLY A 63 -13.30 11.98 -14.15
CA GLY A 63 -14.74 12.13 -13.88
C GLY A 63 -15.57 10.84 -13.77
N GLY A 64 -14.90 9.69 -13.60
CA GLY A 64 -15.49 8.35 -13.70
C GLY A 64 -14.43 7.25 -13.68
N GLU A 65 -13.18 7.61 -14.00
CA GLU A 65 -12.01 6.78 -13.75
C GLU A 65 -10.91 7.59 -13.06
N LEU A 66 -10.39 7.04 -11.96
CA LEU A 66 -9.20 7.52 -11.26
C LEU A 66 -8.03 6.61 -11.63
N THR A 67 -6.92 7.19 -12.04
CA THR A 67 -5.65 6.48 -12.24
C THR A 67 -4.57 7.11 -11.38
N LEU A 68 -3.95 6.31 -10.51
CA LEU A 68 -2.80 6.67 -9.69
C LEU A 68 -1.56 5.99 -10.27
N LEU A 69 -0.56 6.77 -10.67
CA LEU A 69 0.71 6.26 -11.19
C LEU A 69 1.81 6.50 -10.16
N ARG A 70 2.48 5.42 -9.73
CA ARG A 70 3.55 5.48 -8.74
C ARG A 70 4.85 4.94 -9.32
N ARG A 71 5.85 5.81 -9.45
CA ARG A 71 7.18 5.42 -9.97
C ARG A 71 7.92 4.56 -8.97
N TRP A 72 8.67 3.59 -9.48
CA TRP A 72 9.50 2.71 -8.62
C TRP A 72 10.84 3.34 -8.28
N PHE A 73 11.27 4.32 -9.07
CA PHE A 73 12.59 4.90 -9.01
C PHE A 73 12.98 5.35 -7.60
N SER A 74 14.19 4.99 -7.20
CA SER A 74 14.83 5.33 -5.94
C SER A 74 16.34 5.29 -6.16
N TRP A 75 17.08 6.13 -5.43
CA TRP A 75 18.55 6.23 -5.54
C TRP A 75 19.28 4.89 -5.33
N LYS A 76 18.66 3.93 -4.65
CA LYS A 76 19.18 2.56 -4.52
C LYS A 76 19.45 1.90 -5.88
N TYR A 77 18.63 2.17 -6.89
CA TYR A 77 18.82 1.60 -8.23
C TYR A 77 19.97 2.27 -8.98
N ALA A 78 20.28 3.54 -8.70
CA ALA A 78 21.46 4.21 -9.24
C ALA A 78 22.75 3.54 -8.73
N PHE A 79 22.83 3.30 -7.42
CA PHE A 79 23.95 2.55 -6.83
C PHE A 79 24.03 1.12 -7.39
N LEU A 80 22.88 0.44 -7.49
CA LEU A 80 22.80 -0.92 -8.00
C LEU A 80 23.22 -1.01 -9.47
N ALA A 81 22.93 0.00 -10.29
CA ALA A 81 23.34 0.06 -11.69
C ALA A 81 24.85 0.11 -11.84
N VAL A 82 25.53 0.93 -11.02
CA VAL A 82 26.99 1.00 -10.99
C VAL A 82 27.56 -0.37 -10.58
N PHE A 83 27.01 -0.98 -9.53
CA PHE A 83 27.40 -2.33 -9.12
C PHE A 83 27.21 -3.36 -10.25
N CYS A 84 26.04 -3.39 -10.91
CA CYS A 84 25.76 -4.28 -12.02
C CYS A 84 26.72 -4.07 -13.19
N LEU A 85 27.10 -2.83 -13.50
CA LEU A 85 28.05 -2.52 -14.56
C LEU A 85 29.42 -3.14 -14.27
N PHE A 86 29.95 -2.92 -13.07
CA PHE A 86 31.23 -3.50 -12.66
C PHE A 86 31.17 -5.03 -12.57
N TRP A 87 30.10 -5.57 -12.01
CA TRP A 87 29.92 -7.01 -11.83
C TRP A 87 29.81 -7.76 -13.17
N ASN A 88 28.95 -7.27 -14.07
CA ASN A 88 28.81 -7.86 -15.40
C ASN A 88 30.09 -7.66 -16.23
N GLY A 89 30.75 -6.50 -16.11
CA GLY A 89 32.04 -6.26 -16.76
C GLY A 89 33.12 -7.24 -16.30
N PHE A 90 33.22 -7.48 -14.99
CA PHE A 90 34.11 -8.50 -14.43
C PHE A 90 33.82 -9.89 -14.99
N LEU A 91 32.55 -10.31 -15.06
CA LEU A 91 32.18 -11.61 -15.63
C LEU A 91 32.51 -11.70 -17.11
N VAL A 92 32.29 -10.65 -17.90
CA VAL A 92 32.65 -10.61 -19.31
C VAL A 92 34.16 -10.80 -19.49
N VAL A 93 34.99 -10.08 -18.72
CA VAL A 93 36.46 -10.24 -18.75
C VAL A 93 36.86 -11.65 -18.33
N TRP A 94 36.26 -12.19 -17.25
CA TRP A 94 36.52 -13.55 -16.78
C TRP A 94 36.28 -14.60 -17.87
N TYR A 95 35.10 -14.57 -18.50
CA TYR A 95 34.78 -15.51 -19.58
C TYR A 95 35.62 -15.27 -20.83
N THR A 96 35.99 -14.03 -21.13
CA THR A 96 36.89 -13.75 -22.26
C THR A 96 38.25 -14.41 -22.05
N LEU A 97 38.85 -14.23 -20.87
CA LEU A 97 40.12 -14.86 -20.51
C LEU A 97 40.02 -16.40 -20.50
N ALA A 98 38.94 -16.93 -19.91
CA ALA A 98 38.70 -18.36 -19.87
C ALA A 98 38.51 -18.97 -21.27
N LEU A 99 37.90 -18.26 -22.22
CA LEU A 99 37.69 -18.77 -23.58
C LEU A 99 38.90 -18.54 -24.50
N SER A 100 39.79 -17.59 -24.16
CA SER A 100 41.01 -17.31 -24.92
C SER A 100 42.22 -18.17 -24.52
N ALA A 101 42.15 -18.89 -23.41
CA ALA A 101 43.24 -19.77 -22.98
C ALA A 101 43.25 -21.08 -23.79
N GLU A 102 44.44 -21.58 -24.12
CA GLU A 102 44.62 -22.82 -24.91
C GLU A 102 44.11 -24.06 -24.16
N GLU A 103 44.25 -24.08 -22.83
CA GLU A 103 43.67 -25.10 -21.95
C GLU A 103 42.88 -24.44 -20.81
N THR A 104 41.56 -24.64 -20.81
CA THR A 104 40.68 -24.06 -19.79
C THR A 104 40.04 -25.16 -18.96
N PRO A 105 40.30 -25.21 -17.64
CA PRO A 105 39.60 -26.12 -16.75
C PRO A 105 38.10 -25.89 -16.84
N VAL A 106 37.32 -26.95 -17.04
CA VAL A 106 35.83 -26.88 -17.10
C VAL A 106 35.24 -26.16 -15.89
N LEU A 107 35.88 -26.32 -14.71
CA LEU A 107 35.49 -25.63 -13.49
C LEU A 107 35.48 -24.10 -13.64
N MET A 108 36.42 -23.53 -14.41
CA MET A 108 36.52 -22.07 -14.64
C MET A 108 35.34 -21.53 -15.46
N LEU A 109 34.69 -22.39 -16.27
CA LEU A 109 33.51 -22.05 -17.06
C LEU A 109 32.20 -22.30 -16.29
N VAL A 110 32.13 -23.36 -15.49
CA VAL A 110 30.91 -23.75 -14.79
C VAL A 110 30.71 -22.98 -13.48
N PHE A 111 31.78 -22.74 -12.74
CA PHE A 111 31.72 -22.04 -11.45
C PHE A 111 31.04 -20.66 -11.50
N PRO A 112 31.29 -19.80 -12.52
CA PRO A 112 30.67 -18.48 -12.58
C PRO A 112 29.22 -18.47 -13.09
N ILE A 113 28.62 -19.60 -13.51
CA ILE A 113 27.26 -19.60 -14.09
C ILE A 113 26.22 -19.01 -13.14
N LEU A 114 26.28 -19.38 -11.85
CA LEU A 114 25.37 -18.80 -10.85
C LEU A 114 25.58 -17.28 -10.69
N HIS A 115 26.82 -16.81 -10.82
CA HIS A 115 27.16 -15.38 -10.76
C HIS A 115 26.64 -14.62 -12.00
N VAL A 116 26.63 -15.26 -13.18
CA VAL A 116 26.00 -14.72 -14.39
C VAL A 116 24.49 -14.63 -14.20
N ALA A 117 23.85 -15.70 -13.72
CA ALA A 117 22.41 -15.68 -13.44
C ALA A 117 22.04 -14.57 -12.44
N ALA A 118 22.84 -14.40 -11.38
CA ALA A 118 22.68 -13.30 -10.43
C ALA A 118 22.89 -11.93 -11.09
N GLY A 119 23.91 -11.77 -11.94
CA GLY A 119 24.19 -10.53 -12.68
C GLY A 119 23.04 -10.14 -13.59
N VAL A 120 22.52 -11.07 -14.39
CA VAL A 120 21.36 -10.87 -15.27
C VAL A 120 20.11 -10.52 -14.47
N GLY A 121 19.80 -11.30 -13.42
CA GLY A 121 18.63 -11.07 -12.58
C GLY A 121 18.67 -9.71 -11.87
N LEU A 122 19.84 -9.34 -11.33
CA LEU A 122 20.02 -8.05 -10.67
C LEU A 122 19.95 -6.88 -11.67
N SER A 123 20.47 -7.06 -12.88
CA SER A 123 20.38 -6.07 -13.95
C SER A 123 18.93 -5.86 -14.39
N TYR A 124 18.16 -6.94 -14.55
CA TYR A 124 16.73 -6.88 -14.83
C TYR A 124 15.96 -6.15 -13.73
N TYR A 125 16.20 -6.52 -12.47
CA TYR A 125 15.58 -5.86 -11.31
C TYR A 125 15.91 -4.37 -11.25
N THR A 126 17.17 -4.02 -11.51
CA THR A 126 17.64 -2.63 -11.56
C THR A 126 16.94 -1.85 -12.66
N LEU A 127 16.85 -2.41 -13.87
CA LEU A 127 16.18 -1.79 -15.01
C LEU A 127 14.68 -1.60 -14.75
N ALA A 128 14.02 -2.61 -14.18
CA ALA A 128 12.63 -2.50 -13.73
C ALA A 128 12.49 -1.38 -12.67
N GLY A 129 13.42 -1.25 -11.73
CA GLY A 129 13.42 -0.17 -10.73
C GLY A 129 13.47 1.24 -11.33
N PHE A 130 14.17 1.44 -12.45
CA PHE A 130 14.23 2.74 -13.14
C PHE A 130 12.99 3.03 -13.97
N LEU A 131 12.51 2.04 -14.72
CA LEU A 131 11.52 2.26 -15.76
C LEU A 131 10.09 1.98 -15.27
N ASN A 132 9.92 1.06 -14.31
CA ASN A 132 8.58 0.65 -13.93
C ASN A 132 7.86 1.68 -13.07
N GLN A 133 6.55 1.65 -13.25
CA GLN A 133 5.57 2.28 -12.41
C GLN A 133 4.48 1.27 -12.03
N THR A 134 3.87 1.51 -10.89
CA THR A 134 2.63 0.85 -10.48
C THR A 134 1.46 1.75 -10.85
N GLU A 135 0.53 1.22 -11.64
CA GLU A 135 -0.73 1.88 -11.99
C GLU A 135 -1.86 1.28 -11.15
N PHE A 136 -2.54 2.11 -10.37
CA PHE A 136 -3.81 1.78 -9.73
C PHE A 136 -4.92 2.49 -10.49
N ARG A 137 -5.76 1.72 -11.19
CA ARG A 137 -6.90 2.26 -11.92
C ARG A 137 -8.19 1.83 -11.25
N VAL A 138 -9.00 2.81 -10.88
CA VAL A 138 -10.27 2.66 -10.20
C VAL A 138 -11.35 3.24 -11.09
N GLY A 139 -12.30 2.43 -11.50
CA GLY A 139 -13.36 2.88 -12.40
C GLY A 139 -14.27 1.73 -12.80
N GLN A 140 -15.50 2.05 -13.20
CA GLN A 140 -16.49 1.06 -13.66
C GLN A 140 -16.72 -0.08 -12.65
N GLY A 141 -16.64 0.21 -11.35
CA GLY A 141 -16.78 -0.79 -10.28
C GLY A 141 -15.60 -1.78 -10.18
N ARG A 142 -14.42 -1.46 -10.73
CA ARG A 142 -13.23 -2.32 -10.67
C ARG A 142 -12.02 -1.58 -10.10
N LEU A 143 -11.14 -2.35 -9.46
CA LEU A 143 -9.79 -1.95 -9.09
C LEU A 143 -8.80 -2.78 -9.91
N ARG A 144 -8.00 -2.11 -10.74
CA ARG A 144 -6.92 -2.72 -11.52
C ARG A 144 -5.58 -2.23 -11.00
N LEU A 145 -4.67 -3.18 -10.84
CA LEU A 145 -3.28 -2.96 -10.48
C LEU A 145 -2.41 -3.50 -11.61
N ARG A 146 -1.51 -2.67 -12.13
CA ARG A 146 -0.55 -3.08 -13.16
C ARG A 146 0.85 -2.56 -12.87
N HIS A 147 1.84 -3.28 -13.37
CA HIS A 147 3.24 -2.87 -13.35
C HIS A 147 3.76 -2.86 -14.79
N GLY A 148 4.47 -1.80 -15.17
CA GLY A 148 5.04 -1.69 -16.50
C GLY A 148 5.94 -0.46 -16.61
N PRO A 149 6.70 -0.31 -17.71
CA PRO A 149 6.57 -1.05 -18.96
C PRO A 149 7.25 -2.43 -18.99
N ILE A 150 8.22 -2.69 -18.10
CA ILE A 150 8.89 -4.00 -18.01
C ILE A 150 7.97 -4.99 -17.28
N PRO A 151 7.81 -6.23 -17.79
CA PRO A 151 6.97 -7.23 -17.15
C PRO A 151 7.34 -7.46 -15.68
N TRP A 152 6.38 -7.30 -14.79
CA TRP A 152 6.58 -7.60 -13.39
C TRP A 152 5.35 -8.30 -12.80
N PRO A 153 5.52 -9.40 -12.05
CA PRO A 153 4.41 -10.12 -11.46
C PRO A 153 3.68 -9.29 -10.41
N GLY A 154 2.40 -9.58 -10.17
CA GLY A 154 1.60 -8.85 -9.18
C GLY A 154 0.51 -7.95 -9.77
N ALA A 155 0.35 -7.95 -11.10
CA ALA A 155 -0.84 -7.37 -11.71
C ALA A 155 -2.11 -8.07 -11.19
N ARG A 156 -3.14 -7.27 -10.89
CA ARG A 156 -4.43 -7.72 -10.37
C ARG A 156 -5.56 -6.97 -11.07
N ASP A 157 -6.68 -7.64 -11.26
CA ASP A 157 -7.93 -7.03 -11.69
C ASP A 157 -9.05 -7.63 -10.84
N MET A 158 -9.71 -6.79 -10.04
CA MET A 158 -10.73 -7.22 -9.09
C MET A 158 -11.96 -6.33 -9.14
N ASP A 159 -13.10 -6.97 -8.89
CA ASP A 159 -14.37 -6.30 -8.70
C ASP A 159 -14.34 -5.54 -7.36
N ALA A 160 -14.62 -4.23 -7.41
CA ALA A 160 -14.67 -3.39 -6.24
C ALA A 160 -15.78 -3.81 -5.27
N GLY A 161 -16.84 -4.46 -5.75
CA GLY A 161 -17.90 -5.03 -4.91
C GLY A 161 -17.39 -6.13 -3.97
N LYS A 162 -16.27 -6.80 -4.29
CA LYS A 162 -15.64 -7.80 -3.41
C LYS A 162 -14.74 -7.16 -2.35
N LEU A 163 -14.34 -5.91 -2.53
CA LEU A 163 -13.54 -5.18 -1.56
C LEU A 163 -14.43 -4.79 -0.37
N LYS A 164 -13.99 -5.16 0.82
CA LYS A 164 -14.57 -4.69 2.08
C LYS A 164 -13.91 -3.39 2.50
N GLN A 165 -12.57 -3.34 2.40
CA GLN A 165 -11.76 -2.23 2.87
C GLN A 165 -10.33 -2.32 2.30
N LEU A 166 -9.63 -1.17 2.18
CA LEU A 166 -8.18 -1.12 2.02
C LEU A 166 -7.52 -0.65 3.32
N TYR A 167 -6.30 -1.11 3.56
CA TYR A 167 -5.52 -0.67 4.72
C TYR A 167 -4.03 -0.87 4.47
N CYS A 168 -3.21 -0.03 5.07
CA CYS A 168 -1.76 -0.13 5.00
C CYS A 168 -1.18 -0.76 6.26
N THR A 169 -0.17 -1.61 6.12
CA THR A 169 0.60 -2.17 7.25
C THR A 169 2.09 -1.82 7.13
N GLU A 170 2.76 -1.59 8.26
CA GLU A 170 4.22 -1.42 8.29
C GLU A 170 4.93 -2.78 8.23
N GLU A 171 5.82 -2.96 7.26
CA GLU A 171 6.74 -4.08 7.18
C GLU A 171 8.15 -3.58 7.56
N VAL A 172 8.58 -3.93 8.77
CA VAL A 172 9.89 -3.55 9.32
C VAL A 172 10.90 -4.65 9.04
N SER A 173 11.92 -4.33 8.24
CA SER A 173 13.05 -5.21 7.97
C SER A 173 14.26 -4.75 8.77
N ARG A 174 14.66 -5.54 9.77
CA ARG A 174 15.88 -5.29 10.57
C ARG A 174 17.06 -6.05 9.99
N SER A 175 18.15 -5.35 9.73
CA SER A 175 19.43 -5.92 9.29
C SER A 175 20.54 -5.52 10.23
N ARG A 176 21.71 -6.17 10.14
CA ARG A 176 22.92 -5.78 10.91
C ARG A 176 23.33 -4.31 10.69
N ASN A 177 22.95 -3.72 9.56
CA ASN A 177 23.35 -2.36 9.16
C ASN A 177 22.21 -1.33 9.26
N GLY A 178 21.09 -1.67 9.90
CA GLY A 178 19.99 -0.73 10.13
C GLY A 178 18.59 -1.32 9.94
N THR A 179 17.59 -0.48 10.22
CA THR A 179 16.18 -0.80 10.10
C THR A 179 15.60 -0.11 8.86
N THR A 180 15.03 -0.88 7.95
CA THR A 180 14.28 -0.36 6.79
C THR A 180 12.79 -0.58 7.02
N ILE A 181 12.00 0.48 6.96
CA ILE A 181 10.54 0.42 7.06
C ILE A 181 9.98 0.54 5.64
N THR A 182 9.10 -0.37 5.27
CA THR A 182 8.31 -0.26 4.04
C THR A 182 6.85 -0.47 4.36
N TYR A 183 5.97 0.02 3.48
CA TYR A 183 4.53 0.00 3.69
C TYR A 183 3.89 -0.97 2.70
N MET A 184 2.95 -1.78 3.16
CA MET A 184 2.23 -2.72 2.32
C MET A 184 0.76 -2.32 2.26
N LEU A 185 0.29 -1.92 1.08
CA LEU A 185 -1.13 -1.73 0.82
C LEU A 185 -1.81 -3.10 0.69
N ARG A 186 -2.84 -3.32 1.49
CA ARG A 186 -3.61 -4.55 1.55
C ARG A 186 -5.07 -4.26 1.27
N ALA A 187 -5.77 -5.25 0.73
CA ALA A 187 -7.21 -5.24 0.59
C ALA A 187 -7.81 -6.40 1.38
N ASN A 188 -8.77 -6.07 2.25
CA ASN A 188 -9.64 -7.06 2.86
C ASN A 188 -10.83 -7.30 1.93
N LEU A 189 -11.08 -8.57 1.63
CA LEU A 189 -12.18 -9.03 0.83
C LEU A 189 -13.40 -9.35 1.70
N ARG A 190 -14.59 -9.35 1.11
CA ARG A 190 -15.85 -9.63 1.82
C ARG A 190 -16.00 -11.08 2.27
N ASP A 191 -15.28 -12.01 1.65
CA ASP A 191 -15.20 -13.41 2.03
C ASP A 191 -14.31 -13.66 3.26
N GLY A 192 -13.60 -12.63 3.75
CA GLY A 192 -12.71 -12.70 4.92
C GLY A 192 -11.23 -12.78 4.58
N ASP A 193 -10.87 -12.93 3.30
CA ASP A 193 -9.47 -13.01 2.88
C ASP A 193 -8.79 -11.63 2.83
N SER A 194 -7.47 -11.61 2.99
CA SER A 194 -6.64 -10.40 2.88
C SER A 194 -5.56 -10.59 1.83
N ILE A 195 -5.55 -9.70 0.83
CA ILE A 195 -4.60 -9.76 -0.29
C ILE A 195 -3.61 -8.59 -0.24
N LYS A 196 -2.36 -8.86 -0.60
CA LYS A 196 -1.35 -7.81 -0.80
C LYS A 196 -1.54 -7.17 -2.18
N LEU A 197 -1.65 -5.85 -2.23
CA LEU A 197 -1.77 -5.09 -3.46
C LEU A 197 -0.41 -4.55 -3.90
N ALA A 198 0.20 -3.68 -3.11
CA ALA A 198 1.44 -3.02 -3.51
C ALA A 198 2.33 -2.69 -2.33
N ARG A 199 3.64 -2.80 -2.55
CA ARG A 199 4.66 -2.30 -1.64
C ARG A 199 4.98 -0.84 -1.95
N LEU A 200 5.04 -0.02 -0.92
CA LEU A 200 5.22 1.42 -0.96
C LEU A 200 6.38 1.81 -0.06
N ASP A 201 7.11 2.87 -0.45
CA ASP A 201 8.35 3.26 0.22
C ASP A 201 8.13 4.24 1.37
N THR A 202 7.03 4.99 1.36
CA THR A 202 6.73 6.00 2.39
C THR A 202 5.32 5.86 2.94
N ARG A 203 5.14 6.28 4.20
CA ARG A 203 3.84 6.33 4.89
C ARG A 203 2.84 7.16 4.12
N ASP A 204 3.25 8.34 3.67
CA ASP A 204 2.35 9.28 2.98
C ASP A 204 1.86 8.73 1.64
N GLN A 205 2.72 8.03 0.87
CA GLN A 205 2.28 7.32 -0.34
C GLN A 205 1.24 6.26 -0.02
N ALA A 206 1.45 5.51 1.06
CA ALA A 206 0.53 4.46 1.51
C ALA A 206 -0.84 5.01 1.87
N LEU A 207 -0.87 5.97 2.78
CA LEU A 207 -2.12 6.58 3.25
C LEU A 207 -2.82 7.36 2.13
N PHE A 208 -2.08 8.07 1.26
CA PHE A 208 -2.68 8.79 0.15
C PHE A 208 -3.36 7.86 -0.85
N ILE A 209 -2.69 6.78 -1.27
CA ILE A 209 -3.25 5.81 -2.23
C ILE A 209 -4.48 5.14 -1.62
N GLU A 210 -4.39 4.73 -0.36
CA GLU A 210 -5.51 4.14 0.37
C GLU A 210 -6.72 5.07 0.40
N GLN A 211 -6.56 6.28 0.95
CA GLN A 211 -7.64 7.27 1.06
C GLN A 211 -8.27 7.59 -0.30
N ARG A 212 -7.46 7.73 -1.36
CA ARG A 212 -7.95 8.12 -2.68
C ARG A 212 -8.69 6.99 -3.38
N ILE A 213 -8.24 5.73 -3.23
CA ILE A 213 -8.96 4.55 -3.74
C ILE A 213 -10.28 4.39 -2.99
N GLU A 214 -10.27 4.46 -1.65
CA GLU A 214 -11.48 4.29 -0.84
C GLU A 214 -12.52 5.37 -1.09
N ALA A 215 -12.09 6.64 -1.15
CA ALA A 215 -12.97 7.76 -1.48
C ALA A 215 -13.63 7.60 -2.85
N THR A 216 -12.90 7.06 -3.83
CA THR A 216 -13.42 6.86 -5.20
C THR A 216 -14.37 5.67 -5.28
N LEU A 217 -14.13 4.61 -4.50
CA LEU A 217 -14.99 3.43 -4.45
C LEU A 217 -16.17 3.56 -3.47
N GLY A 218 -16.23 4.65 -2.69
CA GLY A 218 -17.23 4.81 -1.63
C GLY A 218 -17.08 3.79 -0.50
N ILE A 219 -15.86 3.27 -0.30
CA ILE A 219 -15.56 2.31 0.77
C ILE A 219 -15.43 3.08 2.07
N LYS A 220 -16.09 2.59 3.13
CA LYS A 220 -15.98 3.18 4.46
C LYS A 220 -14.71 2.69 5.14
N ASP A 221 -13.78 3.61 5.35
CA ASP A 221 -12.55 3.39 6.10
C ASP A 221 -12.85 3.11 7.59
N VAL A 222 -12.44 1.96 8.12
CA VAL A 222 -12.59 1.59 9.54
C VAL A 222 -11.25 1.14 10.12
N PRO A 223 -10.92 1.41 11.38
CA PRO A 223 -9.61 1.03 11.90
C PRO A 223 -9.37 -0.48 11.82
N VAL A 224 -8.25 -0.89 11.21
CA VAL A 224 -7.82 -2.30 11.14
C VAL A 224 -6.67 -2.54 12.12
N ALA A 225 -6.74 -3.61 12.90
CA ALA A 225 -5.66 -3.97 13.82
C ALA A 225 -4.34 -4.19 13.06
N GLY A 226 -3.28 -3.47 13.47
CA GLY A 226 -1.96 -3.51 12.83
C GLY A 226 -1.82 -2.61 11.61
N GLU A 227 -2.81 -1.75 11.32
CA GLU A 227 -2.65 -0.71 10.31
C GLU A 227 -1.63 0.34 10.73
N VAL A 228 -1.06 1.02 9.72
CA VAL A 228 -0.19 2.17 9.94
C VAL A 228 -0.97 3.22 10.74
N PRO A 229 -0.44 3.70 11.88
CA PRO A 229 -1.07 4.79 12.63
C PRO A 229 -1.30 5.96 11.69
N ARG A 230 -2.45 6.61 11.77
CA ARG A 230 -2.84 7.74 10.90
C ARG A 230 -2.76 9.05 11.67
#